data_AF-A0A9Q0V453-F1
#
_entry.id   AF-A0A9Q0V453-F1
#
_cell.length_a   1.000
_cell.length_b   1.000
_cell.length_c   1.000
_cell.angle_alpha   90.00
_cell.angle_beta   90.00
_cell.angle_gamma   90.00
#
_symmetry.space_group_name_H-M   'P 1'
#
loop_
_entity.id
_entity.type
_entity.pdbx_description
1 polymer ?
#
loop_
_entity_poly.entity_id
_entity_poly.type
_entity_poly.pdbx_seq_one_letter_code
_entity_poly.pdbx_strand_id
1 'polypeptide(L)'
;MASMAWIVFSSTLALIAALSFFLREWLWTRLIRDRKLPPGPTGWPVFGSLHLLGKLPHQDLHQLAEKYGPIMYMRLGLVPTVVVSSPRAAESILKTHDLVFANRQPNEAAKYISYEQKNVSFAPYGSYWRNVRKMCTLELLSNHKINSFMSTRKEELALLIGSIKDASRERAAVDLSAKVSSLSADISCRMVFGKKYLEKEFDEKGFTPGLTKRMKAVGKVFDDFFEKIIEEHIQLKDETRTRDFVDVMLDFLGSEETEYRIGRDNIKAIMLDMLVGSMDTSATAIEWTLSELIKHPRYVAGGTGHDGGVWSCNPESKPSVRRSDLSP
;
A
#
# COMPACT_ATOMS: atom_id res chain seq x y z
N MET A 1 61.11 -3.82 9.21
CA MET A 1 60.85 -2.64 8.35
C MET A 1 59.49 -2.71 7.63
N ALA A 2 59.11 -3.83 6.99
CA ALA A 2 57.81 -3.96 6.30
C ALA A 2 56.57 -3.70 7.18
N SER A 3 56.60 -4.09 8.46
CA SER A 3 55.48 -3.88 9.39
C SER A 3 55.23 -2.40 9.72
N MET A 4 56.28 -1.57 9.79
CA MET A 4 56.14 -0.14 10.10
C MET A 4 55.58 0.63 8.90
N ALA A 5 55.95 0.26 7.68
CA ALA A 5 55.43 0.85 6.45
C ALA A 5 53.92 0.59 6.28
N TRP A 6 53.45 -0.63 6.59
CA TRP A 6 52.03 -0.97 6.56
C TRP A 6 51.20 -0.18 7.59
N ILE A 7 51.73 0.00 8.80
CA ILE A 7 51.04 0.77 9.85
C ILE A 7 50.89 2.24 9.41
N VAL A 8 51.96 2.84 8.88
CA VAL A 8 51.93 4.23 8.40
C VAL A 8 51.00 4.40 7.19
N PHE A 9 50.99 3.46 6.26
CA PHE A 9 50.09 3.49 5.11
C PHE A 9 48.61 3.35 5.52
N SER A 10 48.31 2.43 6.45
CA SER A 10 46.94 2.23 6.95
C SER A 10 46.42 3.42 7.76
N SER A 11 47.26 4.05 8.58
CA SER A 11 46.87 5.21 9.40
C SER A 11 46.68 6.46 8.55
N THR A 12 47.52 6.68 7.54
CA THR A 12 47.37 7.79 6.58
C THR A 12 46.11 7.63 5.73
N LEU A 13 45.81 6.42 5.25
CA LEU A 13 44.57 6.15 4.52
C LEU A 13 43.33 6.39 5.40
N ALA A 14 43.36 5.95 6.65
CA ALA A 14 42.28 6.18 7.61
C ALA A 14 42.07 7.67 7.90
N LEU A 15 43.15 8.44 8.03
CA LEU A 15 43.11 9.90 8.21
C LEU A 15 42.49 10.60 7.00
N ILE A 16 42.88 10.23 5.77
CA ILE A 16 42.31 10.78 4.54
C ILE A 16 40.82 10.43 4.41
N ALA A 17 40.44 9.19 4.76
CA ALA A 17 39.05 8.77 4.78
C ALA A 17 38.22 9.55 5.82
N ALA A 18 38.77 9.78 7.02
CA ALA A 18 38.13 10.61 8.04
C ALA A 18 38.02 12.08 7.59
N LEU A 19 39.09 12.66 7.05
CA LEU A 19 39.10 14.06 6.61
C LEU A 19 38.12 14.29 5.44
N SER A 20 38.07 13.37 4.48
CA SER A 20 37.12 13.43 3.37
C SER A 20 35.67 13.25 3.85
N PHE A 21 35.43 12.41 4.85
CA PHE A 21 34.13 12.27 5.50
C PHE A 21 33.69 13.56 6.20
N PHE A 22 34.55 14.14 7.04
CA PHE A 22 34.26 15.40 7.74
C PHE A 22 34.11 16.57 6.77
N LEU A 23 34.94 16.67 5.73
CA LEU A 23 34.85 17.70 4.70
C LEU A 23 33.54 17.57 3.90
N ARG A 24 33.14 16.34 3.56
CA ARG A 24 31.86 16.07 2.89
C ARG A 24 30.68 16.47 3.76
N GLU A 25 30.66 16.10 5.04
CA GLU A 25 29.58 16.48 5.97
C GLU A 25 29.56 18.00 6.22
N TRP A 26 30.72 18.65 6.30
CA TRP A 26 30.81 20.10 6.41
C TRP A 26 30.31 20.84 5.16
N LEU A 27 30.71 20.39 3.96
CA LEU A 27 30.20 20.93 2.70
C LEU A 27 28.69 20.68 2.56
N TRP A 28 28.20 19.51 2.99
CA TRP A 28 26.78 19.17 2.96
C TRP A 28 25.93 20.00 3.91
N THR A 29 26.37 20.16 5.17
CA THR A 29 25.68 21.01 6.14
C THR A 29 25.64 22.46 5.67
N ARG A 30 26.71 22.94 5.01
CA ARG A 30 26.74 24.25 4.36
C ARG A 30 25.75 24.34 3.17
N LEU A 31 25.73 23.36 2.28
CA LEU A 31 24.77 23.27 1.16
C LEU A 31 23.31 23.21 1.62
N ILE A 32 23.04 22.48 2.70
CA ILE A 32 21.70 22.39 3.30
C ILE A 32 21.31 23.73 3.91
N ARG A 33 22.24 24.40 4.60
CA ARG A 33 22.00 25.72 5.21
C ARG A 33 21.77 26.82 4.16
N ASP A 34 22.44 26.73 3.01
CA ASP A 34 22.27 27.69 1.92
C ASP A 34 20.96 27.45 1.13
N ARG A 35 20.34 26.27 1.29
CA ARG A 35 18.98 26.01 0.80
C ARG A 35 17.97 26.44 1.85
N LYS A 36 16.95 27.20 1.44
CA LYS A 36 15.81 27.61 2.29
C LYS A 36 14.90 26.41 2.59
N LEU A 37 15.42 25.41 3.31
CA LEU A 37 14.67 24.23 3.69
C LEU A 37 13.73 24.53 4.86
N PRO A 38 12.62 23.78 4.97
CA PRO A 38 11.79 23.81 6.17
C PRO A 38 12.60 23.50 7.44
N PRO A 39 12.15 23.96 8.62
CA PRO A 39 12.75 23.58 9.90
C PRO A 39 12.72 22.07 10.11
N GLY A 40 13.58 21.53 10.98
CA GLY A 40 13.54 20.10 11.29
C GLY A 40 14.70 19.61 12.15
N PRO A 41 14.65 18.33 12.57
CA PRO A 41 15.66 17.76 13.44
C PRO A 41 17.00 17.59 12.73
N THR A 42 18.09 17.88 13.44
CA THR A 42 19.44 17.61 12.96
C THR A 42 19.73 16.11 13.05
N GLY A 43 19.99 15.48 11.90
CA GLY A 43 20.31 14.06 11.81
C GLY A 43 21.80 13.76 12.00
N TRP A 44 22.13 12.50 12.28
CA TRP A 44 23.51 12.01 12.26
C TRP A 44 24.06 11.90 10.83
N PRO A 45 25.39 11.97 10.64
CA PRO A 45 26.02 11.63 9.38
C PRO A 45 25.55 10.27 8.86
N VAL A 46 25.31 10.15 7.55
CA VAL A 46 24.82 8.94 6.84
C VAL A 46 23.41 8.45 7.22
N PHE A 47 23.10 8.26 8.50
CA PHE A 47 21.81 7.73 8.99
C PHE A 47 20.71 8.79 9.07
N GLY A 48 21.07 10.07 9.06
CA GLY A 48 20.12 11.16 9.23
C GLY A 48 19.37 11.04 10.56
N SER A 49 18.08 11.27 10.49
CA SER A 49 17.17 11.30 11.64
C SER A 49 16.47 9.96 11.86
N LEU A 50 16.94 8.87 11.25
CA LEU A 50 16.35 7.52 11.43
C LEU A 50 16.35 7.06 12.89
N HIS A 51 17.34 7.48 13.68
CA HIS A 51 17.43 7.18 15.11
C HIS A 51 16.31 7.80 15.95
N LEU A 52 15.57 8.78 15.41
CA LEU A 52 14.41 9.39 16.06
C LEU A 52 13.11 8.62 15.81
N LEU A 53 13.14 7.62 14.92
CA LEU A 53 11.96 6.82 14.58
C LEU A 53 12.06 5.47 15.29
N GLY A 54 11.12 5.22 16.19
CA GLY A 54 10.97 3.98 16.93
C GLY A 54 10.03 2.99 16.24
N LYS A 55 9.32 2.19 17.05
CA LYS A 55 8.39 1.17 16.57
C LYS A 55 7.17 1.75 15.86
N LEU A 56 6.75 2.96 16.24
CA LEU A 56 5.55 3.62 15.72
C LEU A 56 5.94 4.94 15.04
N PRO A 57 6.57 4.88 13.84
CA PRO A 57 7.18 6.04 13.21
C PRO A 57 6.18 7.17 12.94
N HIS A 58 4.91 6.86 12.71
CA HIS A 58 3.87 7.88 12.52
C HIS A 58 3.61 8.72 13.78
N GLN A 59 3.75 8.14 14.98
CA GLN A 59 3.61 8.87 16.25
C GLN A 59 4.85 9.73 16.52
N ASP A 60 6.05 9.20 16.25
CA ASP A 60 7.30 9.95 16.39
C ASP A 60 7.33 11.15 15.43
N LEU A 61 6.88 10.96 14.17
CA LEU A 61 6.74 12.02 13.19
C LEU A 61 5.72 13.09 13.62
N HIS A 62 4.63 12.70 14.28
CA HIS A 62 3.67 13.65 14.83
C HIS A 62 4.31 14.49 15.96
N GLN A 63 5.00 13.87 16.91
CA GLN A 63 5.70 14.59 17.99
C GLN A 63 6.77 15.55 17.45
N LEU A 64 7.50 15.14 16.41
CA LEU A 64 8.46 16.02 15.73
C LEU A 64 7.74 17.19 15.03
N ALA A 65 6.59 16.96 14.40
CA ALA A 65 5.81 18.02 13.76
C ALA A 65 5.27 19.05 14.77
N GLU A 66 4.88 18.62 15.97
CA GLU A 66 4.50 19.56 17.06
C GLU A 66 5.67 20.48 17.46
N LYS A 67 6.91 19.98 17.37
CA LYS A 67 8.12 20.75 17.72
C LYS A 67 8.64 21.64 16.58
N TYR A 68 8.66 21.13 15.36
CA TYR A 68 9.30 21.79 14.22
C TYR A 68 8.30 22.48 13.28
N GLY A 69 7.02 22.18 13.42
CA GLY A 69 5.95 22.78 12.64
C GLY A 69 5.35 21.85 11.57
N PRO A 70 4.32 22.34 10.86
CA PRO A 70 3.48 21.53 9.97
C PRO A 70 4.15 21.07 8.68
N ILE A 71 5.29 21.67 8.32
CA ILE A 71 6.15 21.27 7.22
C ILE A 71 7.56 21.22 7.79
N MET A 72 8.13 20.02 7.85
CA MET A 72 9.47 19.83 8.41
C MET A 72 10.38 19.03 7.48
N TYR A 73 11.67 19.33 7.52
CA TYR A 73 12.69 18.62 6.76
C TYR A 73 13.46 17.64 7.64
N MET A 74 13.67 16.43 7.16
CA MET A 74 14.54 15.45 7.82
C MET A 74 15.22 14.55 6.79
N ARG A 75 16.24 13.81 7.23
CA ARG A 75 16.88 12.79 6.40
C ARG A 75 16.53 11.41 6.91
N LEU A 76 16.02 10.55 6.03
CA LEU A 76 15.83 9.13 6.31
C LEU A 76 17.00 8.37 5.68
N GLY A 77 18.10 8.27 6.42
CA GLY A 77 19.37 7.80 5.88
C GLY A 77 19.97 8.79 4.89
N LEU A 78 20.13 8.34 3.65
CA LEU A 78 20.61 9.16 2.54
C LEU A 78 19.48 9.87 1.77
N VAL A 79 18.21 9.60 2.12
CA VAL A 79 17.05 10.15 1.42
C VAL A 79 16.60 11.44 2.10
N PRO A 80 16.63 12.60 1.40
CA PRO A 80 16.03 13.83 1.91
C PRO A 80 14.51 13.72 1.88
N THR A 81 13.86 14.08 2.99
CA THR A 81 12.43 13.90 3.18
C THR A 81 11.80 15.16 3.76
N VAL A 82 10.70 15.61 3.18
CA VAL A 82 9.83 16.64 3.75
C VAL A 82 8.59 15.94 4.30
N VAL A 83 8.30 16.17 5.57
CA VAL A 83 7.13 15.63 6.26
C VAL A 83 6.10 16.73 6.39
N VAL A 84 4.85 16.39 6.10
CA VAL A 84 3.72 17.31 6.03
C VAL A 84 2.64 16.82 6.98
N SER A 85 2.28 17.65 7.96
CA SER A 85 1.45 17.24 9.10
C SER A 85 0.29 18.21 9.36
N SER A 86 -0.17 18.95 8.34
CA SER A 86 -1.37 19.79 8.46
C SER A 86 -2.26 19.73 7.21
N PRO A 87 -3.59 19.90 7.36
CA PRO A 87 -4.51 19.91 6.23
C PRO A 87 -4.19 20.99 5.19
N ARG A 88 -3.80 22.20 5.63
CA ARG A 88 -3.45 23.31 4.72
C ARG A 88 -2.22 22.99 3.88
N ALA A 89 -1.19 22.39 4.49
CA ALA A 89 0.02 22.00 3.77
C ALA A 89 -0.25 20.81 2.83
N ALA A 90 -1.07 19.84 3.26
CA ALA A 90 -1.52 18.75 2.41
C ALA A 90 -2.31 19.24 1.19
N GLU A 91 -3.23 20.20 1.35
CA GLU A 91 -3.94 20.82 0.23
C GLU A 91 -2.99 21.54 -0.73
N SER A 92 -2.05 22.31 -0.20
CA SER A 92 -1.06 23.00 -1.03
C SER A 92 -0.24 22.04 -1.91
N ILE A 93 0.12 20.86 -1.38
CA ILE A 93 0.96 19.87 -2.05
C ILE A 93 0.14 18.95 -2.98
N LEU A 94 -0.98 18.43 -2.50
CA LEU A 94 -1.76 17.40 -3.20
C LEU A 94 -2.81 17.97 -4.15
N LYS A 95 -3.08 19.29 -4.12
CA LYS A 95 -4.06 19.95 -4.97
C LYS A 95 -3.50 21.17 -5.68
N THR A 96 -2.89 22.12 -4.96
CA THR A 96 -2.38 23.36 -5.60
C THR A 96 -1.14 23.11 -6.46
N HIS A 97 -0.26 22.23 -6.01
CA HIS A 97 0.99 21.87 -6.72
C HIS A 97 1.04 20.39 -7.08
N ASP A 98 -0.13 19.78 -7.29
CA ASP A 98 -0.32 18.34 -7.48
C ASP A 98 0.58 17.75 -8.59
N LEU A 99 0.71 18.43 -9.73
CA LEU A 99 1.55 18.00 -10.85
C LEU A 99 3.05 17.92 -10.49
N VAL A 100 3.54 18.80 -9.61
CA VAL A 100 4.94 18.80 -9.15
C VAL A 100 5.21 17.57 -8.26
N PHE A 101 4.21 17.16 -7.48
CA PHE A 101 4.28 16.05 -6.53
C PHE A 101 3.59 14.78 -7.02
N ALA A 102 3.22 14.71 -8.30
CA ALA A 102 2.47 13.58 -8.88
C ALA A 102 3.31 12.29 -8.95
N ASN A 103 4.64 12.43 -9.04
CA ASN A 103 5.56 11.31 -9.17
C ASN A 103 5.96 10.72 -7.82
N ARG A 104 6.07 9.40 -7.75
CA ARG A 104 6.68 8.69 -6.62
C ARG A 104 8.19 8.61 -6.81
N GLN A 105 8.94 8.66 -5.71
CA GLN A 105 10.39 8.46 -5.78
C GLN A 105 10.70 7.07 -6.34
N PRO A 106 11.68 6.94 -7.27
CA PRO A 106 12.06 5.65 -7.84
C PRO A 106 12.41 4.64 -6.76
N ASN A 107 11.78 3.47 -6.81
CA ASN A 107 12.00 2.38 -5.88
C ASN A 107 12.53 1.16 -6.65
N GLU A 108 13.78 0.78 -6.39
CA GLU A 108 14.40 -0.39 -7.03
C GLU A 108 13.64 -1.70 -6.73
N ALA A 109 12.99 -1.82 -5.58
CA ALA A 109 12.13 -2.96 -5.28
C ALA A 109 10.90 -3.00 -6.19
N ALA A 110 10.29 -1.84 -6.45
CA ALA A 110 9.13 -1.73 -7.32
C ALA A 110 9.46 -2.08 -8.77
N LYS A 111 10.71 -1.90 -9.24
CA LYS A 111 11.10 -2.34 -10.58
C LYS A 111 10.99 -3.87 -10.77
N TYR A 112 11.32 -4.64 -9.74
CA TYR A 112 11.30 -6.11 -9.81
C TYR A 112 9.91 -6.70 -9.58
N ILE A 113 9.09 -6.07 -8.74
CA ILE A 113 7.78 -6.62 -8.37
C ILE A 113 6.66 -6.02 -9.25
N SER A 114 6.81 -4.77 -9.69
CA SER A 114 5.80 -4.05 -10.46
C SER A 114 6.12 -3.94 -11.95
N TYR A 115 6.80 -4.94 -12.51
CA TYR A 115 7.08 -5.06 -13.96
C TYR A 115 7.67 -3.79 -14.55
N GLU A 116 8.84 -3.37 -14.07
CA GLU A 116 9.49 -2.11 -14.48
C GLU A 116 8.64 -0.85 -14.20
N GLN A 117 7.82 -0.89 -13.15
CA GLN A 117 6.91 0.19 -12.75
C GLN A 117 5.85 0.51 -13.82
N LYS A 118 5.35 -0.52 -14.51
CA LYS A 118 4.22 -0.41 -15.45
C LYS A 118 2.86 -0.38 -14.73
N ASN A 119 2.81 -0.45 -13.40
CA ASN A 119 1.56 -0.40 -12.63
C ASN A 119 1.03 1.03 -12.40
N VAL A 120 -0.19 1.17 -11.85
CA VAL A 120 -0.78 2.49 -11.56
C VAL A 120 -0.09 3.15 -10.36
N SER A 121 0.41 2.34 -9.43
CA SER A 121 0.97 2.81 -8.18
C SER A 121 2.34 3.48 -8.37
N PHE A 122 3.26 2.91 -9.14
CA PHE A 122 4.64 3.40 -9.25
C PHE A 122 5.03 3.95 -10.62
N ALA A 123 4.18 3.85 -11.65
CA ALA A 123 4.47 4.48 -12.94
C ALA A 123 4.57 6.01 -12.78
N PRO A 124 5.55 6.65 -13.46
CA PRO A 124 5.63 8.10 -13.48
C PRO A 124 4.40 8.69 -14.16
N TYR A 125 3.97 9.85 -13.67
CA TYR A 125 2.89 10.62 -14.25
C TYR A 125 3.22 10.99 -15.70
N GLY A 126 2.29 10.70 -16.60
CA GLY A 126 2.46 10.89 -18.04
C GLY A 126 1.20 10.47 -18.82
N SER A 127 1.27 10.41 -20.15
CA SER A 127 0.18 9.90 -20.99
C SER A 127 -0.18 8.45 -20.63
N TYR A 128 0.83 7.59 -20.49
CA TYR A 128 0.68 6.20 -20.08
C TYR A 128 -0.14 6.06 -18.78
N TRP A 129 0.34 6.66 -17.69
CA TRP A 129 -0.32 6.56 -16.38
C TRP A 129 -1.74 7.09 -16.42
N ARG A 130 -2.00 8.19 -17.15
CA ARG A 130 -3.35 8.74 -17.30
C ARG A 130 -4.29 7.77 -18.01
N ASN A 131 -3.82 7.11 -19.08
CA ASN A 131 -4.60 6.14 -19.83
C ASN A 131 -4.91 4.88 -19.01
N VAL A 132 -3.90 4.32 -18.32
CA VAL A 132 -4.11 3.14 -17.48
C VAL A 132 -5.01 3.47 -16.29
N ARG A 133 -4.82 4.62 -15.63
CA ARG A 133 -5.71 5.07 -14.55
C ARG A 133 -7.15 5.25 -15.05
N LYS A 134 -7.35 5.81 -16.25
CA LYS A 134 -8.67 5.96 -16.87
C LYS A 134 -9.30 4.59 -17.13
N MET A 135 -8.59 3.66 -17.75
CA MET A 135 -9.07 2.29 -18.01
C MET A 135 -9.44 1.57 -16.70
N CYS A 136 -8.57 1.61 -15.68
CA CYS A 136 -8.87 1.00 -14.38
C CYS A 136 -10.12 1.62 -13.74
N THR A 137 -10.27 2.95 -13.78
CA THR A 137 -11.39 3.65 -13.15
C THR A 137 -12.71 3.38 -13.87
N LEU A 138 -12.71 3.39 -15.21
CA LEU A 138 -13.93 3.27 -16.01
C LEU A 138 -14.37 1.82 -16.20
N GLU A 139 -13.42 0.89 -16.37
CA GLU A 139 -13.73 -0.48 -16.78
C GLU A 139 -13.68 -1.48 -15.62
N LEU A 140 -12.74 -1.28 -14.68
CA LEU A 140 -12.54 -2.21 -13.56
C LEU A 140 -13.25 -1.75 -12.29
N LEU A 141 -13.14 -0.46 -11.96
CA LEU A 141 -13.60 0.11 -10.70
C LEU A 141 -14.89 0.93 -10.82
N SER A 142 -15.61 0.82 -11.93
CA SER A 142 -16.90 1.51 -12.10
C SER A 142 -17.98 0.92 -11.21
N ASN A 143 -18.97 1.73 -10.85
CA ASN A 143 -20.11 1.26 -10.07
C ASN A 143 -20.81 0.07 -10.71
N HIS A 144 -20.92 0.06 -12.05
CA HIS A 144 -21.51 -1.06 -12.78
C HIS A 144 -20.70 -2.35 -12.57
N LYS A 145 -19.38 -2.30 -12.80
CA LYS A 145 -18.50 -3.46 -12.63
C LYS A 145 -18.42 -3.92 -11.17
N ILE A 146 -18.32 -3.01 -10.21
CA ILE A 146 -18.32 -3.38 -8.79
C ILE A 146 -19.65 -4.01 -8.37
N ASN A 147 -20.78 -3.55 -8.92
CA ASN A 147 -22.09 -4.15 -8.63
C ASN A 147 -22.29 -5.51 -9.27
N SER A 148 -21.63 -5.83 -10.38
CA SER A 148 -21.70 -7.19 -10.95
C SER A 148 -21.15 -8.25 -10.00
N PHE A 149 -20.23 -7.90 -9.09
CA PHE A 149 -19.70 -8.80 -8.06
C PHE A 149 -20.50 -8.79 -6.74
N MET A 150 -21.71 -8.23 -6.71
CA MET A 150 -22.53 -8.19 -5.50
C MET A 150 -22.83 -9.60 -4.97
N SER A 151 -23.16 -10.55 -5.85
CA SER A 151 -23.42 -11.94 -5.49
C SER A 151 -22.19 -12.59 -4.85
N THR A 152 -21.03 -12.44 -5.49
CA THR A 152 -19.72 -12.90 -4.99
C THR A 152 -19.46 -12.37 -3.58
N ARG A 153 -19.58 -11.06 -3.34
CA ARG A 153 -19.35 -10.48 -2.01
C ARG A 153 -20.33 -10.98 -0.96
N LYS A 154 -21.61 -11.16 -1.33
CA LYS A 154 -22.64 -11.70 -0.43
C LYS A 154 -22.35 -13.15 -0.06
N GLU A 155 -21.91 -13.96 -1.01
CA GLU A 155 -21.54 -15.35 -0.79
C GLU A 155 -20.36 -15.45 0.18
N GLU A 156 -19.27 -14.71 -0.06
CA GLU A 156 -18.11 -14.71 0.83
C GLU A 156 -18.44 -14.23 2.24
N LEU A 157 -19.25 -13.18 2.35
CA LEU A 157 -19.71 -12.69 3.64
C LEU A 157 -20.59 -13.74 4.36
N ALA A 158 -21.43 -14.47 3.63
CA ALA A 158 -22.28 -15.51 4.21
C ALA A 158 -21.42 -16.66 4.79
N LEU A 159 -20.33 -17.03 4.12
CA LEU A 159 -19.37 -18.02 4.62
C LEU A 159 -18.70 -17.56 5.92
N LEU A 160 -18.25 -16.29 5.98
CA LEU A 160 -17.68 -15.72 7.20
C LEU A 160 -18.70 -15.74 8.35
N ILE A 161 -19.92 -15.27 8.11
CA ILE A 161 -20.99 -15.25 9.11
C ILE A 161 -21.33 -16.67 9.58
N GLY A 162 -21.38 -17.64 8.68
CA GLY A 162 -21.55 -19.05 9.01
C GLY A 162 -20.46 -19.55 9.96
N SER A 163 -19.20 -19.32 9.61
CA SER A 163 -18.05 -19.70 10.44
C SER A 163 -18.09 -19.06 11.84
N ILE A 164 -18.53 -17.80 11.96
CA ILE A 164 -18.66 -17.13 13.27
C ILE A 164 -19.83 -17.73 14.07
N LYS A 165 -20.96 -18.05 13.42
CA LYS A 165 -22.10 -18.69 14.08
C LYS A 165 -21.75 -20.06 14.62
N ASP A 166 -20.99 -20.85 13.88
CA ASP A 166 -20.56 -22.18 14.32
C ASP A 166 -19.60 -22.08 15.52
N ALA A 167 -18.61 -21.19 15.47
CA ALA A 167 -17.75 -20.91 16.62
C ALA A 167 -18.53 -20.42 17.85
N SER A 168 -19.58 -19.62 17.65
CA SER A 168 -20.46 -19.16 18.73
C SER A 168 -21.23 -20.30 19.39
N ARG A 169 -21.74 -21.26 18.61
CA ARG A 169 -22.42 -22.47 19.13
C ARG A 169 -21.48 -23.30 20.01
N GLU A 170 -20.22 -23.38 19.62
CA GLU A 170 -19.16 -24.07 20.36
C GLU A 170 -18.57 -23.23 21.51
N ARG A 171 -19.01 -21.97 21.65
CA ARG A 171 -18.44 -20.97 22.57
C ARG A 171 -16.92 -20.80 22.41
N ALA A 172 -16.43 -20.99 21.19
CA ALA A 172 -15.03 -20.83 20.83
C ALA A 172 -14.70 -19.36 20.56
N ALA A 173 -13.49 -18.94 20.96
CA ALA A 173 -12.97 -17.64 20.58
C ALA A 173 -12.65 -17.62 19.07
N VAL A 174 -12.92 -16.49 18.42
CA VAL A 174 -12.66 -16.29 16.99
C VAL A 174 -11.55 -15.28 16.81
N ASP A 175 -10.52 -15.65 16.05
CA ASP A 175 -9.54 -14.70 15.52
C ASP A 175 -10.17 -13.93 14.36
N LEU A 176 -10.65 -12.71 14.66
CA LEU A 176 -11.27 -11.85 13.66
C LEU A 176 -10.27 -11.35 12.63
N SER A 177 -9.01 -11.12 13.01
CA SER A 177 -7.96 -10.63 12.11
C SER A 177 -7.72 -11.65 11.01
N ALA A 178 -7.50 -12.92 11.37
CA ALA A 178 -7.34 -14.01 10.40
C ALA A 178 -8.58 -14.18 9.49
N LYS A 179 -9.78 -14.15 10.08
CA LYS A 179 -11.03 -14.33 9.34
C LYS A 179 -11.33 -13.19 8.37
N VAL A 180 -11.08 -11.94 8.77
CA VAL A 180 -11.30 -10.75 7.94
C VAL A 180 -10.25 -10.66 6.84
N SER A 181 -8.98 -10.97 7.12
CA SER A 181 -7.92 -11.05 6.10
C SER A 181 -8.25 -12.08 5.04
N SER A 182 -8.66 -13.29 5.45
CA SER A 182 -9.10 -14.34 4.53
C SER A 182 -10.30 -13.91 3.69
N LEU A 183 -11.32 -13.28 4.31
CA LEU A 183 -12.47 -12.73 3.58
C LEU A 183 -12.02 -11.70 2.52
N SER A 184 -11.13 -10.77 2.89
CA SER A 184 -10.66 -9.73 1.99
C SER A 184 -9.85 -10.32 0.83
N ALA A 185 -8.98 -11.29 1.10
CA ALA A 185 -8.22 -12.00 0.07
C ALA A 185 -9.13 -12.77 -0.89
N ASP A 186 -10.13 -13.48 -0.38
CA ASP A 186 -11.08 -14.25 -1.20
C ASP A 186 -11.92 -13.34 -2.11
N ILE A 187 -12.44 -12.23 -1.58
CA ILE A 187 -13.19 -11.24 -2.38
C ILE A 187 -12.28 -10.67 -3.47
N SER A 188 -11.07 -10.24 -3.12
CA SER A 188 -10.12 -9.67 -4.07
C SER A 188 -9.74 -10.68 -5.16
N CYS A 189 -9.39 -11.92 -4.81
CA CYS A 189 -9.07 -12.97 -5.76
C CYS A 189 -10.25 -13.27 -6.71
N ARG A 190 -11.48 -13.38 -6.19
CA ARG A 190 -12.66 -13.64 -7.04
C ARG A 190 -12.99 -12.45 -7.95
N MET A 191 -12.78 -11.22 -7.51
CA MET A 191 -13.03 -10.04 -8.34
C MET A 191 -11.96 -9.83 -9.40
N VAL A 192 -10.69 -10.06 -9.07
CA VAL A 192 -9.57 -9.82 -9.98
C VAL A 192 -9.37 -11.00 -10.95
N PHE A 193 -9.40 -12.24 -10.44
CA PHE A 193 -9.03 -13.46 -11.17
C PHE A 193 -10.20 -14.43 -11.43
N GLY A 194 -11.40 -14.09 -10.94
CA GLY A 194 -12.59 -14.91 -11.11
C GLY A 194 -12.63 -16.21 -10.29
N LYS A 195 -11.62 -16.48 -9.45
CA LYS A 195 -11.59 -17.64 -8.54
C LYS A 195 -10.74 -17.38 -7.29
N LYS A 196 -10.89 -18.26 -6.29
CA LYS A 196 -10.07 -18.26 -5.07
C LYS A 196 -8.73 -18.97 -5.32
N TYR A 197 -7.70 -18.52 -4.61
CA TYR A 197 -6.40 -19.18 -4.53
C TYR A 197 -6.04 -19.35 -3.06
N LEU A 198 -5.40 -20.47 -2.73
CA LEU A 198 -5.04 -20.76 -1.35
C LEU A 198 -3.90 -19.84 -0.90
N GLU A 199 -3.98 -19.30 0.32
CA GLU A 199 -2.87 -18.53 0.95
C GLU A 199 -1.53 -19.28 0.88
N LYS A 200 -1.58 -20.62 0.94
CA LYS A 200 -0.41 -21.51 0.81
C LYS A 200 0.35 -21.37 -0.52
N GLU A 201 -0.30 -20.92 -1.60
CA GLU A 201 0.38 -20.67 -2.87
C GLU A 201 1.29 -19.42 -2.81
N PHE A 202 1.06 -18.51 -1.86
CA PHE A 202 1.88 -17.31 -1.64
C PHE A 202 3.02 -17.52 -0.63
N ASP A 203 2.90 -18.51 0.27
CA ASP A 203 3.83 -18.73 1.40
C ASP A 203 5.01 -19.67 1.11
N GLU A 204 5.07 -20.29 -0.07
CA GLU A 204 5.92 -21.47 -0.28
C GLU A 204 7.42 -21.22 -0.54
N LYS A 205 7.93 -19.97 -0.53
CA LYS A 205 9.36 -19.73 -0.85
C LYS A 205 10.11 -18.92 0.21
N GLY A 206 10.81 -19.70 1.03
CA GLY A 206 11.62 -19.31 2.16
C GLY A 206 12.91 -18.49 1.87
N PHE A 207 13.49 -18.13 3.00
CA PHE A 207 14.48 -17.11 3.31
C PHE A 207 15.79 -17.18 2.49
N THR A 208 16.15 -16.09 1.81
CA THR A 208 17.49 -15.87 1.22
C THR A 208 18.10 -14.53 1.68
N PRO A 209 19.45 -14.39 1.73
CA PRO A 209 20.11 -13.15 2.13
C PRO A 209 20.09 -12.09 1.01
N GLY A 210 19.63 -10.87 1.34
CA GLY A 210 19.71 -9.68 0.50
C GLY A 210 18.37 -9.19 -0.06
N LEU A 211 18.01 -7.93 0.20
CA LEU A 211 16.73 -7.31 -0.16
C LEU A 211 16.43 -7.43 -1.68
N THR A 212 17.40 -7.15 -2.54
CA THR A 212 17.23 -7.23 -4.00
C THR A 212 16.96 -8.65 -4.49
N LYS A 213 17.66 -9.65 -3.93
CA LYS A 213 17.44 -11.07 -4.29
C LYS A 213 16.05 -11.53 -3.85
N ARG A 214 15.58 -11.06 -2.68
CA ARG A 214 14.21 -11.30 -2.19
C ARG A 214 13.17 -10.71 -3.14
N MET A 215 13.30 -9.44 -3.52
CA MET A 215 12.34 -8.80 -4.42
C MET A 215 12.28 -9.47 -5.79
N LYS A 216 13.43 -9.93 -6.32
CA LYS A 216 13.46 -10.74 -7.55
C LYS A 216 12.76 -12.09 -7.41
N ALA A 217 12.98 -12.79 -6.30
CA ALA A 217 12.33 -14.07 -6.04
C ALA A 217 10.80 -13.91 -5.91
N VAL A 218 10.36 -12.90 -5.15
CA VAL A 218 8.95 -12.54 -5.00
C VAL A 218 8.34 -12.14 -6.34
N GLY A 219 9.03 -11.28 -7.12
CA GLY A 219 8.60 -10.90 -8.46
C GLY A 219 8.40 -12.10 -9.37
N LYS A 220 9.31 -13.10 -9.33
CA LYS A 220 9.17 -14.34 -10.09
C LYS A 220 7.97 -15.18 -9.67
N VAL A 221 7.70 -15.29 -8.36
CA VAL A 221 6.52 -16.03 -7.86
C VAL A 221 5.23 -15.41 -8.40
N PHE A 222 5.11 -14.07 -8.33
CA PHE A 222 3.96 -13.38 -8.90
C PHE A 222 3.90 -13.48 -10.43
N ASP A 223 5.03 -13.46 -11.11
CA ASP A 223 5.09 -13.60 -12.57
C ASP A 223 4.59 -14.98 -13.03
N ASP A 224 5.12 -16.06 -12.44
CA ASP A 224 4.70 -17.44 -12.73
C ASP A 224 3.19 -17.63 -12.42
N PHE A 225 2.74 -17.06 -11.30
CA PHE A 225 1.35 -17.11 -10.88
C PHE A 225 0.43 -16.37 -11.85
N PHE A 226 0.69 -15.09 -12.14
CA PHE A 226 -0.17 -14.32 -13.04
C PHE A 226 -0.13 -14.79 -14.48
N GLU A 227 1.01 -15.31 -14.96
CA GLU A 227 1.10 -15.90 -16.29
C GLU A 227 0.13 -17.08 -16.42
N LYS A 228 0.11 -17.99 -15.42
CA LYS A 228 -0.85 -19.11 -15.37
C LYS A 228 -2.29 -18.61 -15.40
N ILE A 229 -2.62 -17.58 -14.61
CA ILE A 229 -3.97 -17.00 -14.60
C ILE A 229 -4.33 -16.47 -16.00
N ILE A 230 -3.44 -15.71 -16.63
CA ILE A 230 -3.72 -15.14 -17.94
C ILE A 230 -3.92 -16.25 -18.99
N GLU A 231 -3.09 -17.30 -18.96
CA GLU A 231 -3.25 -18.45 -19.86
C GLU A 231 -4.60 -19.16 -19.69
N GLU A 232 -5.03 -19.38 -18.45
CA GLU A 232 -6.33 -19.98 -18.15
C GLU A 232 -7.49 -19.13 -18.72
N HIS A 233 -7.43 -17.80 -18.59
CA HIS A 233 -8.47 -16.90 -19.13
C HIS A 233 -8.48 -16.85 -20.66
N ILE A 234 -7.33 -17.04 -21.31
CA ILE A 234 -7.25 -17.12 -22.77
C ILE A 234 -7.81 -18.44 -23.29
N GLN A 235 -7.56 -19.55 -22.59
CA GLN A 235 -7.98 -20.89 -23.01
C GLN A 235 -9.43 -21.20 -22.66
N LEU A 236 -9.94 -20.73 -21.52
CA LEU A 236 -11.25 -21.06 -20.98
C LEU A 236 -12.16 -19.83 -21.02
N LYS A 237 -12.69 -19.52 -22.22
CA LYS A 237 -13.80 -18.55 -22.35
C LYS A 237 -15.10 -19.21 -21.89
N ASP A 238 -15.33 -19.21 -20.58
CA ASP A 238 -16.63 -19.56 -20.01
C ASP A 238 -17.58 -18.37 -20.12
N GLU A 239 -18.48 -18.41 -21.10
CA GLU A 239 -19.47 -17.35 -21.34
C GLU A 239 -20.50 -17.21 -20.20
N THR A 240 -20.62 -18.21 -19.33
CA THR A 240 -21.61 -18.21 -18.24
C THR A 240 -21.08 -17.53 -16.97
N ARG A 241 -19.76 -17.36 -16.86
CA ARG A 241 -19.12 -16.76 -15.70
C ARG A 241 -19.23 -15.23 -15.74
N THR A 242 -19.42 -14.60 -14.58
CA THR A 242 -19.28 -13.14 -14.47
C THR A 242 -17.85 -12.76 -14.84
N ARG A 243 -17.70 -11.97 -15.91
CA ARG A 243 -16.38 -11.51 -16.36
C ARG A 243 -15.63 -10.83 -15.23
N ASP A 244 -14.39 -11.21 -14.99
CA ASP A 244 -13.56 -10.62 -13.95
C ASP A 244 -12.74 -9.42 -14.47
N PHE A 245 -11.73 -8.96 -13.72
CA PHE A 245 -10.86 -7.87 -14.16
C PHE A 245 -9.85 -8.31 -15.22
N VAL A 246 -9.34 -9.55 -15.16
CA VAL A 246 -8.44 -10.09 -16.17
C VAL A 246 -9.16 -10.19 -17.51
N ASP A 247 -10.40 -10.69 -17.51
CA ASP A 247 -11.25 -10.76 -18.71
C ASP A 247 -11.41 -9.39 -19.38
N VAL A 248 -11.61 -8.33 -18.60
CA VAL A 248 -11.79 -6.97 -19.11
C VAL A 248 -10.45 -6.41 -19.62
N MET A 249 -9.35 -6.61 -18.89
CA MET A 249 -8.03 -6.15 -19.33
C MET A 249 -7.55 -6.84 -20.61
N LEU A 250 -7.91 -8.11 -20.82
CA LEU A 250 -7.59 -8.85 -22.04
C LEU A 250 -8.30 -8.30 -23.28
N ASP A 251 -9.48 -7.69 -23.15
CA ASP A 251 -10.15 -7.02 -24.28
C ASP A 251 -9.35 -5.81 -24.80
N PHE A 252 -8.53 -5.20 -23.94
CA PHE A 252 -7.65 -4.09 -24.30
C PHE A 252 -6.27 -4.56 -24.78
N LEU A 253 -5.98 -5.86 -24.76
CA LEU A 253 -4.71 -6.41 -25.21
C LEU A 253 -4.57 -6.22 -26.73
N GLY A 254 -3.57 -5.45 -27.15
CA GLY A 254 -3.29 -5.23 -28.57
C GLY A 254 -4.22 -4.24 -29.28
N SER A 255 -5.04 -3.47 -28.56
CA SER A 255 -5.81 -2.38 -29.17
C SER A 255 -4.88 -1.30 -29.74
N GLU A 256 -5.00 -1.02 -31.03
CA GLU A 256 -4.22 0.02 -31.72
C GLU A 256 -4.70 1.45 -31.37
N GLU A 257 -5.84 1.57 -30.68
CA GLU A 257 -6.51 2.84 -30.38
C GLU A 257 -5.86 3.66 -29.26
N THR A 258 -4.89 3.08 -28.52
CA THR A 258 -4.13 3.83 -27.52
C THR A 258 -2.67 3.92 -27.93
N GLU A 259 -2.09 5.14 -27.85
CA GLU A 259 -0.68 5.43 -28.16
C GLU A 259 0.32 4.56 -27.36
N TYR A 260 -0.17 3.83 -26.35
CA TYR A 260 0.58 2.87 -25.55
C TYR A 260 -0.05 1.47 -25.63
N ARG A 261 0.67 0.53 -26.22
CA ARG A 261 0.27 -0.89 -26.26
C ARG A 261 0.23 -1.47 -24.85
N ILE A 262 -0.96 -1.79 -24.35
CA ILE A 262 -1.13 -2.58 -23.13
C ILE A 262 -0.71 -4.01 -23.47
N GLY A 263 0.45 -4.43 -22.95
CA GLY A 263 0.97 -5.78 -23.07
C GLY A 263 0.65 -6.63 -21.84
N ARG A 264 1.05 -7.91 -21.89
CA ARG A 264 0.87 -8.86 -20.77
C ARG A 264 1.51 -8.34 -19.48
N ASP A 265 2.71 -7.76 -19.55
CA ASP A 265 3.37 -7.15 -18.39
C ASP A 265 2.52 -6.07 -17.71
N ASN A 266 1.82 -5.25 -18.50
CA ASN A 266 0.96 -4.20 -17.97
C ASN A 266 -0.23 -4.81 -17.23
N ILE A 267 -0.83 -5.87 -17.80
CA ILE A 267 -1.93 -6.61 -17.17
C ILE A 267 -1.45 -7.22 -15.84
N LYS A 268 -0.32 -7.92 -15.83
CA LYS A 268 0.26 -8.49 -14.60
C LYS A 268 0.55 -7.41 -13.54
N ALA A 269 1.04 -6.26 -13.98
CA ALA A 269 1.32 -5.13 -13.08
C ALA A 269 0.05 -4.55 -12.45
N ILE A 270 -1.04 -4.46 -13.21
CA ILE A 270 -2.35 -4.00 -12.72
C ILE A 270 -3.00 -5.06 -11.83
N MET A 271 -2.92 -6.34 -12.19
CA MET A 271 -3.37 -7.47 -11.35
C MET A 271 -2.74 -7.41 -9.96
N LEU A 272 -1.43 -7.19 -9.91
CA LEU A 272 -0.70 -7.04 -8.64
C LEU A 272 -1.21 -5.85 -7.82
N ASP A 273 -1.39 -4.68 -8.45
CA ASP A 273 -1.87 -3.48 -7.78
C ASP A 273 -3.27 -3.66 -7.20
N MET A 274 -4.18 -4.28 -7.96
CA MET A 274 -5.54 -4.55 -7.50
C MET A 274 -5.56 -5.55 -6.35
N LEU A 275 -4.69 -6.58 -6.40
CA LEU A 275 -4.60 -7.58 -5.34
C LEU A 275 -3.99 -6.98 -4.06
N VAL A 276 -2.75 -6.51 -4.12
CA VAL A 276 -2.01 -6.01 -2.94
C VAL A 276 -2.66 -4.75 -2.36
N GLY A 277 -3.17 -3.85 -3.22
CA GLY A 277 -3.80 -2.62 -2.76
C GLY A 277 -5.11 -2.84 -2.01
N SER A 278 -5.84 -3.93 -2.26
CA SER A 278 -7.17 -4.17 -1.70
C SER A 278 -7.19 -5.02 -0.43
N MET A 279 -6.31 -6.02 -0.32
CA MET A 279 -6.35 -7.01 0.77
C MET A 279 -5.99 -6.39 2.12
N ASP A 280 -4.77 -5.88 2.26
CA ASP A 280 -4.27 -5.42 3.57
C ASP A 280 -5.02 -4.18 4.07
N THR A 281 -5.33 -3.26 3.15
CA THR A 281 -5.99 -1.99 3.48
C THR A 281 -7.42 -2.20 3.98
N SER A 282 -8.20 -3.03 3.28
CA SER A 282 -9.59 -3.30 3.64
C SER A 282 -9.68 -4.15 4.89
N ALA A 283 -8.85 -5.20 5.00
CA ALA A 283 -8.83 -6.06 6.17
C ALA A 283 -8.50 -5.27 7.44
N THR A 284 -7.44 -4.46 7.39
CA THR A 284 -7.04 -3.59 8.52
C THR A 284 -8.17 -2.61 8.88
N ALA A 285 -8.81 -1.97 7.90
CA ALA A 285 -9.90 -1.03 8.16
C ALA A 285 -11.11 -1.71 8.83
N ILE A 286 -11.49 -2.91 8.36
CA ILE A 286 -12.59 -3.70 8.93
C ILE A 286 -12.21 -4.16 10.35
N GLU A 287 -10.99 -4.65 10.57
CA GLU A 287 -10.50 -5.08 11.87
C GLU A 287 -10.55 -3.95 12.90
N TRP A 288 -10.02 -2.76 12.56
CA TRP A 288 -10.10 -1.59 13.44
C TRP A 288 -11.54 -1.17 13.71
N THR A 289 -12.40 -1.20 12.68
CA THR A 289 -13.82 -0.88 12.83
C THR A 289 -14.49 -1.84 13.81
N LEU A 290 -14.27 -3.15 13.68
CA LEU A 290 -14.82 -4.16 14.58
C LEU A 290 -14.27 -4.01 16.01
N SER A 291 -12.96 -3.77 16.14
CA SER A 291 -12.32 -3.51 17.44
C SER A 291 -12.96 -2.34 18.16
N GLU A 292 -13.17 -1.21 17.48
CA GLU A 292 -13.78 -0.03 18.08
C GLU A 292 -15.27 -0.25 18.41
N LEU A 293 -16.02 -0.94 17.56
CA LEU A 293 -17.42 -1.30 17.85
C LEU A 293 -17.56 -2.21 19.08
N ILE A 294 -16.65 -3.18 19.26
CA ILE A 294 -16.64 -4.10 20.40
C ILE A 294 -16.30 -3.35 21.70
N LYS A 295 -15.34 -2.42 21.67
CA LYS A 295 -14.96 -1.60 22.83
C LYS A 295 -16.04 -0.59 23.22
N HIS A 296 -16.91 -0.21 22.29
CA HIS A 296 -17.98 0.76 22.51
C HIS A 296 -19.39 0.19 22.21
N PRO A 297 -19.91 -0.72 23.08
CA PRO A 297 -21.17 -1.43 22.83
C PRO A 297 -22.41 -0.54 22.68
N ARG A 298 -22.36 0.72 23.15
CA ARG A 298 -23.45 1.70 22.99
C ARG A 298 -23.80 1.95 21.52
N TYR A 299 -22.81 1.92 20.62
CA TYR A 299 -23.04 2.09 19.19
C TYR A 299 -23.62 0.84 18.52
N VAL A 300 -23.37 -0.34 19.10
CA VAL A 300 -23.94 -1.61 18.62
C VAL A 300 -25.37 -1.78 19.12
N ALA A 301 -25.62 -1.49 20.40
CA ALA A 301 -26.94 -1.60 21.03
C ALA A 301 -27.95 -0.58 20.50
N GLY A 302 -27.51 0.63 20.14
CA GLY A 302 -28.36 1.64 19.50
C GLY A 302 -28.79 1.27 18.07
N GLY A 303 -28.09 0.33 17.43
CA GLY A 303 -28.43 -0.20 16.10
C GLY A 303 -29.32 -1.45 16.14
N THR A 304 -29.42 -2.11 17.30
CA THR A 304 -30.36 -3.21 17.55
C THR A 304 -31.55 -2.68 18.34
N GLY A 305 -32.40 -1.90 17.69
CA GLY A 305 -33.71 -1.58 18.24
C GLY A 305 -34.49 -2.86 18.57
N HIS A 306 -35.48 -2.75 19.45
CA HIS A 306 -36.30 -3.84 19.99
C HIS A 306 -36.94 -4.78 18.93
N ASP A 307 -36.87 -4.41 17.64
CA ASP A 307 -37.41 -5.12 16.50
C ASP A 307 -36.34 -5.60 15.51
N GLY A 308 -35.22 -6.20 15.95
CA GLY A 308 -34.36 -7.08 15.12
C GLY A 308 -33.80 -6.56 13.78
N GLY A 309 -33.97 -5.28 13.45
CA GLY A 309 -33.60 -4.69 12.17
C GLY A 309 -32.20 -4.11 12.23
N VAL A 310 -31.24 -4.75 11.55
CA VAL A 310 -29.94 -4.15 11.22
C VAL A 310 -30.21 -2.93 10.34
N TRP A 311 -29.91 -1.73 10.85
CA TRP A 311 -29.92 -0.44 10.13
C TRP A 311 -30.99 -0.32 9.03
N SER A 312 -32.22 0.03 9.40
CA SER A 312 -33.09 0.69 8.42
C SER A 312 -32.41 2.00 8.04
N CYS A 313 -31.81 2.06 6.85
CA CYS A 313 -31.35 3.31 6.25
C CYS A 313 -32.60 4.15 5.92
N ASN A 314 -33.20 4.78 6.93
CA ASN A 314 -34.17 5.84 6.72
C ASN A 314 -33.38 7.16 6.53
N PRO A 315 -33.37 7.75 5.32
CA PRO A 315 -32.63 8.99 5.06
C PRO A 315 -33.13 10.20 5.86
N GLU A 316 -34.28 10.10 6.53
CA GLU A 316 -34.89 11.20 7.30
C GLU A 316 -34.50 11.22 8.79
N SER A 317 -33.94 10.14 9.33
CA SER A 317 -33.48 10.09 10.73
C SER A 317 -31.94 10.07 10.78
N LYS A 318 -31.31 11.23 10.59
CA LYS A 318 -29.88 11.39 10.93
C LYS A 318 -29.76 11.56 12.45
N PRO A 319 -29.22 10.59 13.21
CA PRO A 319 -28.67 10.93 14.51
C PRO A 319 -27.46 11.85 14.25
N SER A 320 -27.57 13.12 14.63
CA SER A 320 -26.46 14.06 14.58
C SER A 320 -25.42 13.65 15.64
N VAL A 321 -24.41 12.87 15.24
CA VAL A 321 -23.26 12.60 16.09
C VAL A 321 -22.40 13.87 16.08
N ARG A 322 -22.34 14.56 17.22
CA ARG A 322 -21.50 15.75 17.36
C ARG A 322 -20.08 15.34 17.68
N ARG A 323 -19.12 16.17 17.28
CA ARG A 323 -17.69 15.96 17.55
C ARG A 323 -17.36 15.87 19.06
N SER A 324 -18.26 16.38 19.91
CA SER A 324 -18.23 16.22 21.38
C SER A 324 -18.43 14.78 21.84
N ASP A 325 -19.10 13.96 21.04
CA ASP A 325 -19.46 12.57 21.39
C ASP A 325 -18.32 11.59 21.05
N LEU A 326 -17.22 12.11 20.47
CA LEU A 326 -16.02 11.39 20.01
C LEU A 326 -14.80 11.65 20.89
N SER A 327 -14.96 12.30 22.04
CA SER A 327 -13.88 12.50 23.03
C SER A 327 -14.13 11.61 24.25
N PRO A 328 -13.10 10.99 24.85
CA PRO A 328 -13.24 10.15 26.03
C PRO A 328 -13.77 10.89 27.26
#